data_AF-A0A367RR88-F1
#
_entry.id   AF-A0A367RR88-F1
#
_cell.length_a   1.000
_cell.length_b   1.000
_cell.length_c   1.000
_cell.angle_alpha   90.00
_cell.angle_beta   90.00
_cell.angle_gamma   90.00
#
_symmetry.space_group_name_H-M   'P 1'
#
loop_
_entity.id
_entity.type
_entity.pdbx_description
1 polymer ?
#
loop_
_entity_poly.entity_id
_entity_poly.type
_entity_poly.pdbx_seq_one_letter_code
_entity_poly.pdbx_strand_id
1 'polypeptide(L)'
;MTKIFKILQSNWFWIFFATCLILFSFTIFSNWVVMVGIWFGLFFVFRFTQLEAKLSEKEHRIYLFTVLLYPLVESWIKWMIEKNVIPYSWFWLNRLEHFCWALAVVIIFLPIFTDIWKTLKWWQSLIFLIGFTCFIGNLNEFFEYLLRSRSSSINYRIFAAYYWDTIYDMMMNIIGGFVGFMVLTWKTR
;
A
#
# COMPACT_ATOMS: atom_id res chain seq x y z
N MET A 1 13.60 20.88 15.84
CA MET A 1 12.37 20.13 15.51
C MET A 1 11.32 21.10 14.94
N THR A 2 10.87 20.93 13.69
CA THR A 2 9.97 21.89 13.01
C THR A 2 8.56 21.88 13.62
N LYS A 3 7.84 23.02 13.60
CA LYS A 3 6.47 23.13 14.14
C LYS A 3 5.52 22.08 13.54
N ILE A 4 5.67 21.78 12.24
CA ILE A 4 4.88 20.77 11.51
C ILE A 4 5.04 19.38 12.12
N PHE A 5 6.27 18.99 12.47
CA PHE A 5 6.52 17.66 13.03
C PHE A 5 5.83 17.45 14.38
N LYS A 6 5.73 18.50 15.21
CA LYS A 6 4.98 18.44 16.48
C LYS A 6 3.48 18.22 16.26
N ILE A 7 2.91 18.78 15.19
CA ILE A 7 1.50 18.57 14.83
C ILE A 7 1.28 17.11 14.42
N LEU A 8 2.17 16.54 13.59
CA LEU A 8 2.11 15.15 13.16
C LEU A 8 2.38 14.15 14.31
N GLN A 9 2.86 14.60 15.47
CA GLN A 9 2.95 13.79 16.68
C GLN A 9 1.64 13.75 17.48
N SER A 10 0.67 14.61 17.20
CA SER A 10 -0.62 14.63 17.90
C SER A 10 -1.56 13.53 17.41
N ASN A 11 -2.03 12.67 18.32
CA ASN A 11 -3.07 11.67 17.99
C ASN A 11 -4.39 12.33 17.60
N TRP A 12 -4.74 13.47 18.21
CA TRP A 12 -5.95 14.22 17.88
C TRP A 12 -5.95 14.71 16.44
N PHE A 13 -4.80 15.17 15.93
CA PHE A 13 -4.66 15.56 14.54
C PHE A 13 -4.99 14.38 13.61
N TRP A 14 -4.44 13.20 13.89
CA TRP A 14 -4.67 12.01 13.06
C TRP A 14 -6.09 11.49 13.12
N ILE A 15 -6.71 11.49 14.30
CA ILE A 15 -8.12 11.09 14.44
C ILE A 15 -8.99 12.03 13.61
N PHE A 16 -8.82 13.34 13.78
CA PHE A 16 -9.55 14.34 13.00
C PHE A 16 -9.33 14.18 11.49
N PHE A 17 -8.07 14.05 11.06
CA PHE A 17 -7.72 13.89 9.66
C PHE A 17 -8.32 12.61 9.05
N ALA A 18 -8.20 11.48 9.73
CA ALA A 18 -8.77 10.20 9.30
C ALA A 18 -10.31 10.30 9.20
N THR A 19 -10.98 10.90 10.18
CA THR A 19 -12.43 11.11 10.14
C THR A 19 -12.84 11.98 8.95
N CYS A 20 -12.17 13.12 8.74
CA CYS A 20 -12.45 13.99 7.59
C CYS A 20 -12.27 13.24 6.26
N LEU A 21 -11.19 12.47 6.12
CA LEU A 21 -10.89 11.78 4.87
C LEU A 21 -11.81 10.58 4.61
N ILE A 22 -12.20 9.85 5.65
CA ILE A 22 -13.21 8.78 5.56
C ILE A 22 -14.57 9.36 5.14
N LEU A 23 -15.03 10.42 5.81
CA LEU A 23 -16.29 11.10 5.47
C LEU A 23 -16.27 11.66 4.05
N PHE A 24 -15.17 12.30 3.65
CA PHE A 24 -14.97 12.76 2.28
C PHE A 24 -15.00 11.59 1.27
N SER A 25 -14.36 10.47 1.58
CA SER A 25 -14.33 9.29 0.71
C SER A 25 -15.73 8.70 0.49
N PHE A 26 -16.60 8.72 1.51
CA PHE A 26 -18.01 8.30 1.35
C PHE A 26 -18.76 9.14 0.32
N THR A 27 -18.40 10.42 0.15
CA THR A 27 -19.11 11.33 -0.77
C THR A 27 -18.67 11.21 -2.23
N ILE A 28 -17.47 10.69 -2.50
CA ILE A 28 -16.90 10.68 -3.86
C ILE A 28 -16.63 9.26 -4.37
N PHE A 29 -16.09 8.37 -3.53
CA PHE A 29 -15.62 7.05 -3.95
C PHE A 29 -15.97 5.96 -2.91
N SER A 30 -17.14 5.34 -3.01
CA SER A 30 -17.60 4.34 -2.02
C SER A 30 -16.62 3.17 -1.83
N ASN A 31 -15.97 2.72 -2.91
CA ASN A 31 -14.99 1.63 -2.87
C ASN A 31 -13.66 2.05 -2.22
N TRP A 32 -13.36 3.35 -2.19
CA TRP A 32 -12.11 3.90 -1.62
C TRP A 32 -12.16 3.98 -0.09
N VAL A 33 -13.35 4.13 0.48
CA VAL A 33 -13.58 4.21 1.93
C VAL A 33 -12.94 3.03 2.68
N VAL A 34 -13.08 1.81 2.16
CA VAL A 34 -12.53 0.61 2.79
C VAL A 34 -11.01 0.67 2.85
N MET A 35 -10.37 1.10 1.77
CA MET A 35 -8.92 1.22 1.70
C MET A 35 -8.39 2.32 2.62
N VAL A 36 -9.08 3.47 2.70
CA VAL A 36 -8.76 4.53 3.66
C VAL A 36 -8.90 4.02 5.10
N GLY A 37 -9.95 3.25 5.38
CA GLY A 37 -10.17 2.62 6.69
C GLY A 37 -9.05 1.66 7.07
N ILE A 38 -8.63 0.78 6.14
CA ILE A 38 -7.49 -0.14 6.34
C ILE A 38 -6.20 0.65 6.57
N TRP A 39 -5.94 1.69 5.76
CA TRP A 39 -4.76 2.53 5.85
C TRP A 39 -4.61 3.18 7.24
N PHE A 40 -5.65 3.88 7.70
CA PHE A 40 -5.62 4.50 9.03
C PHE A 40 -5.72 3.49 10.16
N GLY A 41 -6.41 2.36 9.95
CA GLY A 41 -6.43 1.25 10.90
C GLY A 41 -5.02 0.71 11.17
N LEU A 42 -4.26 0.41 10.11
CA LEU A 42 -2.86 -0.01 10.23
C LEU A 42 -1.99 1.05 10.89
N PHE A 43 -2.14 2.32 10.48
CA PHE A 43 -1.43 3.43 11.10
C PHE A 43 -1.70 3.52 12.61
N PHE A 44 -2.96 3.48 13.04
CA PHE A 44 -3.32 3.55 14.46
C PHE A 44 -2.85 2.32 15.24
N VAL A 45 -2.89 1.13 14.64
CA VAL A 45 -2.29 -0.06 15.25
C VAL A 45 -0.80 0.19 15.53
N PHE A 46 -0.03 0.66 14.55
CA PHE A 46 1.41 0.91 14.74
C PHE A 46 1.69 2.07 15.71
N ARG A 47 0.83 3.09 15.71
CA ARG A 47 0.87 4.23 16.63
C ARG A 47 0.67 3.78 18.08
N PHE A 48 -0.43 3.08 18.36
CA PHE A 48 -0.83 2.72 19.72
C PHE A 48 0.01 1.58 20.30
N THR A 49 0.53 0.69 19.44
CA THR A 49 1.53 -0.31 19.85
C THR A 49 2.95 0.23 19.95
N GLN A 50 3.16 1.52 19.63
CA GLN A 50 4.45 2.20 19.64
C GLN A 50 5.50 1.57 18.70
N LEU A 51 5.08 0.80 17.68
CA LEU A 51 5.99 0.22 16.70
C LEU A 51 6.77 1.29 15.93
N GLU A 52 6.16 2.46 15.68
CA GLU A 52 6.83 3.58 15.02
C GLU A 52 8.06 4.12 15.78
N ALA A 53 8.17 3.84 17.09
CA ALA A 53 9.31 4.28 17.91
C ALA A 53 10.64 3.59 17.53
N LYS A 54 10.58 2.49 16.76
CA LYS A 54 11.78 1.83 16.21
C LYS A 54 12.45 2.63 15.08
N LEU A 55 11.74 3.58 14.49
CA LEU A 55 12.25 4.40 13.39
C LEU A 55 13.17 5.51 13.92
N SER A 56 14.23 5.82 13.17
CA SER A 56 15.01 7.04 13.38
C SER A 56 14.14 8.28 13.09
N GLU A 57 14.53 9.46 13.59
CA GLU A 57 13.74 10.69 13.39
C GLU A 57 13.48 11.00 11.91
N LYS A 58 14.46 10.73 11.03
CA LYS A 58 14.30 10.93 9.58
C LYS A 58 13.30 9.95 8.98
N GLU A 59 13.40 8.67 9.33
CA GLU A 59 12.47 7.63 8.88
C GLU A 59 11.05 7.89 9.40
N HIS A 60 10.91 8.31 10.67
CA HIS A 60 9.63 8.64 11.27
C HIS A 60 8.96 9.82 10.58
N ARG A 61 9.73 10.84 10.18
CA ARG A 61 9.19 11.94 9.34
C ARG A 61 8.65 11.42 8.02
N ILE A 62 9.41 10.59 7.31
CA ILE A 62 8.98 10.02 6.03
C ILE A 62 7.72 9.19 6.21
N TYR A 63 7.67 8.37 7.27
CA TYR A 63 6.49 7.59 7.66
C TYR A 63 5.26 8.48 7.83
N LEU A 64 5.33 9.50 8.68
CA LEU A 64 4.20 10.40 8.95
C LEU A 64 3.77 11.20 7.71
N PHE A 65 4.72 11.69 6.92
CA PHE A 65 4.39 12.38 5.67
C PHE A 65 3.72 11.44 4.66
N THR A 66 4.14 10.18 4.61
CA THR A 66 3.53 9.20 3.71
C THR A 66 2.11 8.88 4.16
N VAL A 67 1.88 8.65 5.46
CA VAL A 67 0.53 8.44 6.02
C VAL A 67 -0.40 9.62 5.72
N LEU A 68 0.11 10.85 5.77
CA LEU A 68 -0.64 12.06 5.45
C LEU A 68 -0.95 12.19 3.96
N LEU A 69 0.08 12.08 3.10
CA LEU A 69 0.00 12.46 1.70
C LEU A 69 -0.55 11.35 0.81
N TYR A 70 -0.23 10.09 1.10
CA TYR A 70 -0.67 8.96 0.27
C TYR A 70 -2.18 8.97 0.00
N PRO A 71 -3.08 9.02 1.00
CA PRO A 71 -4.52 8.99 0.73
C PRO A 71 -5.00 10.20 -0.09
N LEU A 72 -4.32 11.35 0.01
CA LEU A 72 -4.65 12.55 -0.78
C LEU A 72 -4.22 12.39 -2.24
N VAL A 73 -2.97 11.94 -2.46
CA VAL A 73 -2.41 11.68 -3.80
C VAL A 73 -3.24 10.62 -4.51
N GLU A 74 -3.57 9.54 -3.81
CA GLU A 74 -4.36 8.43 -4.33
C GLU A 74 -5.78 8.87 -4.74
N SER A 75 -6.45 9.64 -3.88
CA SER A 75 -7.77 10.21 -4.20
C SER A 75 -7.72 11.12 -5.43
N TRP A 76 -6.65 11.92 -5.55
CA TRP A 76 -6.43 12.81 -6.69
C TRP A 76 -6.20 12.02 -7.99
N ILE A 77 -5.35 10.99 -7.95
CA ILE A 77 -5.08 10.14 -9.12
C ILE A 77 -6.35 9.43 -9.59
N LYS A 78 -7.13 8.84 -8.66
CA LYS A 78 -8.41 8.19 -9.01
C LYS A 78 -9.40 9.15 -9.65
N TRP A 79 -9.51 10.36 -9.11
CA TRP A 79 -10.33 11.40 -9.71
C TRP A 79 -9.86 11.78 -11.12
N MET A 80 -8.54 11.94 -11.33
CA MET A 80 -7.99 12.25 -12.65
C MET A 80 -8.25 11.13 -13.68
N ILE A 81 -8.17 9.85 -13.25
CA ILE A 81 -8.51 8.70 -14.09
C ILE A 81 -9.99 8.74 -14.47
N GLU A 82 -10.88 8.95 -13.50
CA GLU A 82 -12.32 8.99 -13.73
C GLU A 82 -12.72 10.14 -14.66
N LYS A 83 -12.10 11.31 -14.51
CA LYS A 83 -12.34 12.48 -15.38
C LYS A 83 -11.57 12.46 -16.68
N ASN A 84 -10.74 11.42 -16.91
CA ASN A 84 -9.90 11.26 -18.09
C ASN A 84 -9.14 12.55 -18.47
N VAL A 85 -8.49 13.17 -17.48
CA VAL A 85 -7.90 14.51 -17.59
C VAL A 85 -6.77 14.59 -18.64
N ILE A 86 -6.06 13.49 -18.86
CA ILE A 86 -5.03 13.35 -19.90
C ILE A 86 -5.40 12.24 -20.91
N PRO A 87 -4.92 12.29 -22.17
CA PRO A 87 -5.08 11.18 -23.10
C PRO A 87 -4.50 9.89 -22.51
N TYR A 88 -5.26 8.79 -22.60
CA TYR A 88 -4.90 7.51 -21.99
C TYR A 88 -4.65 7.60 -20.47
N SER A 89 -5.45 8.42 -19.76
CA SER A 89 -5.36 8.61 -18.31
C SER A 89 -5.29 7.29 -17.56
N TRP A 90 -6.16 6.34 -17.89
CA TRP A 90 -6.16 5.02 -17.25
C TRP A 90 -4.80 4.33 -17.39
N PHE A 91 -4.18 4.33 -18.57
CA PHE A 91 -2.90 3.66 -18.78
C PHE A 91 -1.75 4.29 -17.98
N TRP A 92 -1.60 5.61 -18.04
CA TRP A 92 -0.47 6.31 -17.40
C TRP A 92 -0.65 6.47 -15.91
N LEU A 93 -1.84 6.88 -15.48
CA LEU A 93 -2.11 7.19 -14.09
C LEU A 93 -2.33 5.93 -13.25
N ASN A 94 -2.83 4.83 -13.82
CA ASN A 94 -2.93 3.56 -13.09
C ASN A 94 -1.54 2.98 -12.75
N ARG A 95 -0.55 3.15 -13.64
CA ARG A 95 0.84 2.77 -13.35
C ARG A 95 1.45 3.64 -12.24
N LEU A 96 1.16 4.94 -12.27
CA LEU A 96 1.60 5.87 -11.23
C LEU A 96 0.92 5.55 -9.89
N GLU A 97 -0.37 5.23 -9.90
CA GLU A 97 -1.15 4.78 -8.74
C GLU A 97 -0.50 3.56 -8.10
N HIS A 98 -0.27 2.48 -8.86
CA HIS A 98 0.39 1.28 -8.36
C HIS A 98 1.80 1.55 -7.81
N PHE A 99 2.58 2.42 -8.46
CA PHE A 99 3.89 2.81 -7.97
C PHE A 99 3.81 3.57 -6.63
N CYS A 100 2.91 4.54 -6.53
CA CYS A 100 2.65 5.29 -5.30
C CYS A 100 2.17 4.38 -4.18
N TRP A 101 1.26 3.45 -4.48
CA TRP A 101 0.78 2.43 -3.55
C TRP A 101 1.92 1.55 -3.05
N ALA A 102 2.76 1.01 -3.94
CA ALA A 102 3.88 0.16 -3.56
C ALA A 102 4.86 0.88 -2.62
N LEU A 103 5.21 2.13 -2.93
CA LEU A 103 6.08 2.95 -2.09
C LEU A 103 5.44 3.22 -0.72
N ALA A 104 4.15 3.56 -0.70
CA ALA A 104 3.41 3.85 0.52
C ALA A 104 3.30 2.62 1.44
N VAL A 105 3.06 1.45 0.85
CA VAL A 105 3.03 0.16 1.55
C VAL A 105 4.39 -0.19 2.17
N VAL A 106 5.47 -0.02 1.43
CA VAL A 106 6.82 -0.23 1.98
C VAL A 106 7.07 0.70 3.17
N ILE A 107 6.72 1.97 3.06
CA ILE A 107 6.96 2.94 4.12
C ILE A 107 6.08 2.67 5.34
N ILE A 108 4.79 2.37 5.17
CA ILE A 108 3.90 2.14 6.31
C ILE A 108 4.31 0.89 7.10
N PHE A 109 4.83 -0.14 6.43
CA PHE A 109 5.32 -1.36 7.10
C PHE A 109 6.78 -1.27 7.58
N LEU A 110 7.51 -0.19 7.26
CA LEU A 110 8.89 0.02 7.70
C LEU A 110 9.12 -0.22 9.20
N PRO A 111 8.24 0.20 10.13
CA PRO A 111 8.40 -0.09 11.56
C PRO A 111 8.52 -1.59 11.91
N ILE A 112 7.89 -2.47 11.13
CA ILE A 112 7.89 -3.92 11.38
C ILE A 112 9.24 -4.53 11.01
N PHE A 113 9.81 -4.11 9.88
CA PHE A 113 11.00 -4.74 9.31
C PHE A 113 12.27 -3.88 9.40
N THR A 114 12.25 -2.72 10.07
CA THR A 114 13.41 -1.82 10.18
C THR A 114 14.66 -2.52 10.72
N ASP A 115 14.50 -3.41 11.71
CA ASP A 115 15.62 -4.14 12.32
C ASP A 115 16.27 -5.10 11.31
N ILE A 116 15.44 -5.82 10.54
CA ILE A 116 15.91 -6.71 9.47
C ILE A 116 16.57 -5.87 8.37
N TRP A 117 15.89 -4.83 7.91
CA TRP A 117 16.30 -3.96 6.81
C TRP A 117 17.71 -3.38 6.99
N LYS A 118 18.05 -2.95 8.21
CA LYS A 118 19.36 -2.39 8.56
C LYS A 118 20.51 -3.40 8.44
N THR A 119 20.22 -4.70 8.48
CA THR A 119 21.22 -5.77 8.35
C THR A 119 21.45 -6.21 6.91
N LEU A 120 20.53 -5.87 6.00
CA LEU A 120 20.58 -6.28 4.60
C LEU A 120 21.54 -5.43 3.78
N LYS A 121 22.28 -6.06 2.86
CA LYS A 121 23.02 -5.36 1.80
C LYS A 121 22.01 -4.71 0.84
N TRP A 122 22.39 -3.62 0.18
CA TRP A 122 21.50 -2.86 -0.71
C TRP A 122 20.72 -3.73 -1.73
N TRP A 123 21.33 -4.76 -2.30
CA TRP A 123 20.68 -5.65 -3.26
C TRP A 123 19.72 -6.64 -2.58
N GLN A 124 20.02 -7.07 -1.35
CA GLN A 124 19.11 -7.91 -0.54
C GLN A 124 17.90 -7.09 -0.10
N SER A 125 18.12 -5.82 0.25
CA SER A 125 17.08 -4.85 0.51
C SER A 125 16.16 -4.69 -0.70
N LEU A 126 16.72 -4.60 -1.92
CA LEU A 126 15.92 -4.54 -3.14
C LEU A 126 15.06 -5.79 -3.35
N ILE A 127 15.64 -6.98 -3.20
CA ILE A 127 14.88 -8.25 -3.31
C ILE A 127 13.79 -8.32 -2.24
N PHE A 128 14.10 -7.90 -1.01
CA PHE A 128 13.13 -7.85 0.08
C PHE A 128 11.96 -6.90 -0.23
N LEU A 129 12.21 -5.69 -0.74
CA LEU A 129 11.14 -4.76 -1.11
C LEU A 129 10.26 -5.30 -2.24
N ILE A 130 10.89 -5.83 -3.29
CA ILE A 130 10.16 -6.37 -4.43
C ILE A 130 9.29 -7.54 -3.96
N GLY A 131 9.88 -8.50 -3.23
CA GLY A 131 9.15 -9.64 -2.68
C GLY A 131 8.03 -9.23 -1.72
N PHE A 132 8.28 -8.25 -0.84
CA PHE A 132 7.28 -7.72 0.09
C PHE A 132 6.13 -7.04 -0.64
N THR A 133 6.42 -6.19 -1.63
CA THR A 133 5.41 -5.50 -2.44
C THR A 133 4.56 -6.50 -3.22
N CYS A 134 5.18 -7.49 -3.85
CA CYS A 134 4.48 -8.59 -4.53
C CYS A 134 3.59 -9.39 -3.57
N PHE A 135 4.07 -9.67 -2.36
CA PHE A 135 3.29 -10.38 -1.34
C PHE A 135 2.05 -9.59 -0.92
N ILE A 136 2.19 -8.30 -0.62
CA ILE A 136 1.03 -7.45 -0.27
C ILE A 136 0.09 -7.27 -1.48
N GLY A 137 0.64 -7.15 -2.69
CA GLY A 137 -0.15 -7.06 -3.92
C GLY A 137 -1.02 -8.30 -4.14
N ASN A 138 -0.44 -9.48 -3.98
CA ASN A 138 -1.16 -10.76 -4.01
C ASN A 138 -2.26 -10.84 -2.95
N LEU A 139 -1.99 -10.37 -1.71
CA LEU A 139 -3.01 -10.34 -0.66
C LEU A 139 -4.16 -9.42 -1.04
N ASN A 140 -3.86 -8.27 -1.65
CA ASN A 140 -4.88 -7.35 -2.15
C ASN A 140 -5.75 -7.99 -3.25
N GLU A 141 -5.12 -8.58 -4.27
CA GLU A 141 -5.83 -9.28 -5.35
C GLU A 141 -6.69 -10.44 -4.83
N PHE A 142 -6.14 -11.24 -3.92
CA PHE A 142 -6.87 -12.33 -3.29
C PHE A 142 -8.09 -11.82 -2.49
N PHE A 143 -7.94 -10.71 -1.77
CA PHE A 143 -9.04 -10.09 -1.03
C PHE A 143 -10.11 -9.52 -1.96
N GLU A 144 -9.71 -8.85 -3.04
CA GLU A 144 -10.63 -8.37 -4.08
C GLU A 144 -11.40 -9.53 -4.73
N TYR A 145 -10.70 -10.63 -5.05
CA TYR A 145 -11.33 -11.84 -5.56
C TYR A 145 -12.36 -12.40 -4.58
N LEU A 146 -12.00 -12.52 -3.30
CA LEU A 146 -12.91 -13.01 -2.25
C LEU A 146 -14.17 -12.14 -2.16
N LEU A 147 -14.03 -10.81 -2.14
CA LEU A 147 -15.16 -9.88 -2.10
C LEU A 147 -16.06 -10.02 -3.32
N ARG A 148 -15.47 -10.12 -4.53
CA ARG A 148 -16.23 -10.27 -5.78
C ARG A 148 -16.95 -11.62 -5.84
N SER A 149 -16.32 -12.70 -5.37
CA SER A 149 -16.90 -14.05 -5.35
C SER A 149 -18.12 -14.19 -4.44
N ARG A 150 -18.26 -13.31 -3.45
CA ARG A 150 -19.40 -13.27 -2.52
C ARG A 150 -20.51 -12.32 -2.94
N SER A 151 -20.30 -11.50 -3.97
CA SER A 151 -21.33 -10.61 -4.50
C SER A 151 -22.33 -11.42 -5.33
N SER A 152 -23.62 -11.31 -5.00
CA SER A 152 -24.71 -12.16 -5.53
C SER A 152 -25.04 -11.94 -7.02
N SER A 153 -24.37 -11.02 -7.71
CA SER A 153 -24.59 -10.71 -9.14
C SER A 153 -23.38 -11.09 -10.01
N ILE A 154 -22.93 -12.34 -9.94
CA ILE A 154 -21.77 -12.80 -10.71
C ILE A 154 -22.15 -12.97 -12.18
N ASN A 155 -21.76 -12.01 -13.02
CA ASN A 155 -21.63 -12.28 -14.45
C ASN A 155 -20.39 -13.17 -14.65
N TYR A 156 -20.61 -14.48 -14.71
CA TYR A 156 -19.56 -15.50 -14.74
C TYR A 156 -18.50 -15.29 -15.84
N ARG A 157 -18.86 -14.70 -16.99
CA ARG A 157 -17.89 -14.40 -18.06
C ARG A 157 -16.91 -13.30 -17.69
N ILE A 158 -17.41 -12.22 -17.09
CA ILE A 158 -16.58 -11.10 -16.63
C ILE A 158 -15.70 -11.58 -15.46
N PHE A 159 -16.28 -12.37 -14.55
CA PHE A 159 -15.57 -12.96 -13.42
C PHE A 159 -14.43 -13.90 -13.86
N ALA A 160 -14.66 -14.73 -14.89
CA ALA A 160 -13.64 -15.64 -15.42
C ALA A 160 -12.46 -14.93 -16.09
N ALA A 161 -12.69 -13.77 -16.74
CA ALA A 161 -11.62 -12.98 -17.34
C ALA A 161 -10.70 -12.35 -16.28
N TYR A 162 -11.27 -11.78 -15.22
CA TYR A 162 -10.50 -11.28 -14.07
C TYR A 162 -9.76 -12.40 -13.33
N TYR A 163 -10.35 -13.59 -13.27
CA TYR A 163 -9.75 -14.75 -12.60
C TYR A 163 -8.44 -15.21 -13.25
N TRP A 164 -8.36 -15.18 -14.58
CA TRP A 164 -7.14 -15.56 -15.30
C TRP A 164 -5.98 -14.59 -15.02
N ASP A 165 -6.27 -13.28 -15.03
CA ASP A 165 -5.31 -12.22 -14.76
C ASP A 165 -4.76 -12.32 -13.33
N THR A 166 -5.67 -12.43 -12.34
CA THR A 166 -5.29 -12.62 -10.93
C THR A 166 -4.48 -13.90 -10.68
N ILE A 167 -4.84 -15.04 -11.29
CA ILE A 167 -4.04 -16.27 -11.15
C ILE A 167 -2.65 -16.07 -11.75
N TYR A 168 -2.58 -15.45 -12.92
CA TYR A 168 -1.31 -15.21 -13.60
C TYR A 168 -0.39 -14.33 -12.76
N ASP A 169 -0.90 -13.22 -12.22
CA ASP A 169 -0.15 -12.31 -11.36
C ASP A 169 0.30 -13.00 -10.07
N MET A 170 -0.59 -13.76 -9.42
CA MET A 170 -0.24 -14.59 -8.26
C MET A 170 0.87 -15.60 -8.58
N MET A 171 0.79 -16.30 -9.71
CA MET A 171 1.81 -17.26 -10.15
C MET A 171 3.15 -16.58 -10.41
N MET A 172 3.16 -15.46 -11.13
CA MET A 172 4.38 -14.70 -11.43
C MET A 172 5.05 -14.19 -10.15
N ASN A 173 4.25 -13.76 -9.17
CA ASN A 173 4.74 -13.34 -7.86
C ASN A 173 5.29 -14.52 -7.03
N ILE A 174 4.70 -15.72 -7.09
CA ILE A 174 5.26 -16.94 -6.46
C ILE A 174 6.59 -17.33 -7.11
N ILE A 175 6.67 -17.34 -8.44
CA ILE A 175 7.91 -17.63 -9.17
C ILE A 175 8.99 -16.62 -8.82
N GLY A 176 8.67 -15.32 -8.84
CA GLY A 176 9.58 -14.24 -8.45
C GLY A 176 10.06 -14.39 -7.01
N GLY A 177 9.17 -14.74 -6.08
CA GLY A 177 9.51 -15.02 -4.69
C GLY A 177 10.46 -16.21 -4.53
N PHE A 178 10.22 -17.31 -5.25
CA PHE A 178 11.09 -18.48 -5.27
C PHE A 178 12.49 -18.15 -5.82
N VAL A 179 12.57 -17.40 -6.93
CA VAL A 179 13.84 -16.92 -7.49
C VAL A 179 14.56 -16.02 -6.48
N GLY A 180 13.86 -15.08 -5.83
CA GLY A 180 14.41 -14.23 -4.79
C GLY A 180 15.00 -15.03 -3.62
N PHE A 181 14.28 -16.05 -3.15
CA PHE A 181 14.75 -16.97 -2.11
C PHE A 181 16.00 -17.73 -2.55
N MET A 182 16.03 -18.28 -3.77
CA MET A 182 17.22 -18.97 -4.30
C MET A 182 18.42 -18.04 -4.39
N VAL A 183 18.23 -16.80 -4.87
CA VAL A 183 19.32 -15.81 -4.99
C VAL A 183 19.88 -15.44 -3.61
N LEU A 184 19.01 -15.25 -2.61
CA LEU A 184 19.44 -14.95 -1.25
C LEU A 184 20.19 -16.12 -0.61
N THR A 185 19.70 -17.36 -0.78
CA THR A 185 20.29 -18.57 -0.17
C THR A 185 21.58 -19.04 -0.85
N TRP A 186 21.68 -18.89 -2.18
CA TRP A 186 22.87 -19.27 -2.95
C TRP A 186 24.12 -18.51 -2.51
N LYS A 187 23.98 -17.24 -2.11
CA LYS A 187 25.12 -16.37 -1.76
C LYS A 187 25.43 -16.28 -0.27
N THR A 188 24.67 -16.99 0.56
CA THR A 188 24.95 -17.20 1.99
C THR A 188 25.70 -18.51 2.26
N ARG A 189 25.93 -19.33 1.23
CA ARG A 189 26.89 -20.44 1.23
C ARG A 189 28.21 -19.97 0.61
#